data_AF-A0A2E3Q5R1-F1
#
_entry.id   AF-A0A2E3Q5R1-F1
#
_cell.length_a   1.000
_cell.length_b   1.000
_cell.length_c   1.000
_cell.angle_alpha   90.00
_cell.angle_beta   90.00
_cell.angle_gamma   90.00
#
_symmetry.space_group_name_H-M   'P 1'
#
loop_
_entity.id
_entity.type
_entity.pdbx_description
1 polymer ?
#
loop_
_entity_poly.entity_id
_entity_poly.type
_entity_poly.pdbx_seq_one_letter_code
_entity_poly.pdbx_strand_id
1 'polypeptide(L)'
;MIEFDRLLSGLRQVKPSLARGLMPAIDALRERSPSEVGETLGRLLPPDEPGSPTPGDLPVQGGRTLPIFVMGAGRGGVARDLTRLIAEHDLDTRCVIVETDPLRMLATLLRDDWSPVLAEDRTRFALGSDIPASLQEALPEESDPLLEPVLSPAIRLVRSDELPHALEIENDFRREALAHAEGFRTRCREQTAKRDAADTPLSGRRWRIWSSVGAGTSALKHLAPSILGAAGRSGHEGIVDVTDSEAPFTSSGLSRRAFDVDPDLVLSFLKPGRTLAPWRRDMPGIVLVSSNPDLLPIRTFEWSDRDLVVLADPSFEPTYRELGVDPVVRPLATDIPDPAGLDEIESPPCDVLAVGSIPDARHAIGDLPREVHDRLRELGETWMEHPTTTAMELLESEMIPAPDAIRPRLPLALAYEATRLRRIRSALVLAEAGFRIRIHGDEAWREVLKGTAAEGCWHG
;
A
#
# COMPACT_ATOMS: atom_id res chain seq x y z
N MET A 1 7.15 -41.25 28.68
CA MET A 1 8.27 -41.10 27.72
C MET A 1 7.89 -39.93 26.83
N ILE A 2 8.70 -38.87 26.80
CA ILE A 2 8.37 -37.69 25.99
C ILE A 2 8.74 -38.03 24.54
N GLU A 3 7.76 -38.15 23.66
CA GLU A 3 7.97 -38.54 22.25
C GLU A 3 8.41 -37.33 21.40
N PHE A 4 9.61 -36.79 21.67
CA PHE A 4 10.16 -35.66 20.92
C PHE A 4 10.21 -35.92 19.41
N ASP A 5 10.55 -37.13 19.00
CA ASP A 5 10.65 -37.49 17.58
C ASP A 5 9.28 -37.47 16.89
N ARG A 6 8.21 -37.84 17.60
CA ARG A 6 6.84 -37.77 17.07
C ARG A 6 6.38 -36.32 16.93
N LEU A 7 6.64 -35.48 17.94
CA LEU A 7 6.33 -34.05 17.89
C LEU A 7 7.06 -33.39 16.70
N LEU A 8 8.36 -33.60 16.57
CA LEU A 8 9.17 -33.06 15.48
C LEU A 8 8.71 -33.56 14.11
N SER A 9 8.38 -34.84 13.99
CA SER A 9 7.84 -35.39 12.74
C SER A 9 6.55 -34.71 12.33
N GLY A 10 5.62 -34.47 13.27
CA GLY A 10 4.38 -33.75 13.00
C GLY A 10 4.66 -32.30 12.62
N LEU A 11 5.46 -31.58 13.41
CA LEU A 11 5.78 -30.18 13.17
C LEU A 11 6.53 -29.96 11.84
N ARG A 12 7.41 -30.88 11.42
CA ARG A 12 8.08 -30.78 10.11
C ARG A 12 7.11 -30.81 8.93
N GLN A 13 5.93 -31.41 9.09
CA GLN A 13 4.90 -31.45 8.06
C GLN A 13 4.06 -30.16 8.06
N VAL A 14 3.67 -29.66 9.24
CA VAL A 14 2.73 -28.52 9.35
C VAL A 14 3.39 -27.15 9.54
N LYS A 15 4.49 -27.08 10.29
CA LYS A 15 5.23 -25.85 10.63
C LYS A 15 6.75 -26.12 10.66
N PRO A 16 7.40 -26.23 9.48
CA PRO A 16 8.82 -26.57 9.40
C PRO A 16 9.77 -25.63 10.17
N SER A 17 9.49 -24.33 10.19
CA SER A 17 10.31 -23.36 10.94
C SER A 17 10.24 -23.58 12.44
N LEU A 18 9.05 -23.86 12.99
CA LEU A 18 8.88 -24.20 14.40
C LEU A 18 9.65 -25.47 14.77
N ALA A 19 9.60 -26.51 13.92
CA ALA A 19 10.39 -27.73 14.13
C ALA A 19 11.90 -27.46 14.15
N ARG A 20 12.41 -26.56 13.30
CA ARG A 20 13.83 -26.18 13.29
C ARG A 20 14.20 -25.38 14.53
N GLY A 21 13.40 -24.38 14.91
CA GLY A 21 13.65 -23.57 16.10
C GLY A 21 13.61 -24.37 17.41
N LEU A 22 12.85 -25.47 17.47
CA LEU A 22 12.80 -26.36 18.64
C LEU A 22 13.95 -27.37 18.71
N MET A 23 14.67 -27.62 17.61
CA MET A 23 15.72 -28.65 17.56
C MET A 23 16.80 -28.43 18.63
N PRO A 24 17.34 -27.22 18.83
CA PRO A 24 18.37 -26.99 19.85
C PRO A 24 17.88 -27.29 21.27
N ALA A 25 16.62 -26.94 21.59
CA ALA A 25 16.01 -27.24 22.88
C ALA A 25 15.82 -28.74 23.11
N ILE A 26 15.35 -29.45 22.07
CA ILE A 26 15.17 -30.91 22.16
C ILE A 26 16.51 -31.62 22.30
N ASP A 27 17.53 -31.22 21.53
CA ASP A 27 18.87 -31.79 21.63
C ASP A 27 19.48 -31.59 23.02
N ALA A 28 19.31 -30.40 23.62
CA ALA A 28 19.76 -30.11 24.99
C ALA A 28 19.05 -30.94 26.08
N LEU A 29 17.86 -31.50 25.78
CA LEU A 29 17.09 -32.34 26.70
C LEU A 29 17.31 -33.84 26.47
N ARG A 30 17.75 -34.25 25.27
CA ARG A 30 17.99 -35.67 24.92
C ARG A 30 19.05 -36.33 25.78
N GLU A 31 20.01 -35.56 26.27
CA GLU A 31 21.09 -36.05 27.14
C GLU A 31 20.69 -36.13 28.62
N ARG A 32 19.48 -35.68 28.99
CA ARG A 32 19.00 -35.63 30.37
C ARG A 32 18.10 -36.81 30.71
N SER A 33 18.03 -37.16 31.99
CA SER A 33 17.09 -38.18 32.46
C SER A 33 15.62 -37.69 32.33
N PRO A 34 14.64 -38.60 32.16
CA PRO A 34 13.23 -38.20 32.04
C PRO A 34 12.71 -37.35 33.21
N SER A 35 13.21 -37.58 34.44
CA SER A 35 12.89 -36.77 35.61
C SER A 35 13.43 -35.34 35.52
N GLU A 36 14.68 -35.17 35.08
CA GLU A 36 15.29 -33.86 34.89
C GLU A 36 14.62 -33.08 33.77
N VAL A 37 14.22 -33.76 32.69
CA VAL A 37 13.43 -33.16 31.61
C VAL A 37 12.08 -32.67 32.14
N GLY A 38 11.36 -33.53 32.87
CA GLY A 38 10.07 -33.16 33.46
C GLY A 38 10.17 -31.99 34.43
N GLU A 39 11.21 -31.95 35.27
CA GLU A 39 11.47 -30.85 36.18
C GLU A 39 11.83 -29.56 35.45
N THR A 40 12.71 -29.65 34.43
CA THR A 40 13.12 -28.49 33.62
C THR A 40 11.92 -27.87 32.93
N LEU A 41 11.13 -28.67 32.20
CA LEU A 41 9.95 -28.19 31.49
C LEU A 41 8.87 -27.71 32.47
N GLY A 42 8.69 -28.39 33.61
CA GLY A 42 7.73 -28.02 34.65
C GLY A 42 7.96 -26.61 35.22
N ARG A 43 9.21 -26.20 35.38
CA ARG A 43 9.58 -24.86 35.87
C ARG A 43 9.39 -23.75 34.85
N LEU A 44 9.38 -24.08 33.56
CA LEU A 44 9.26 -23.13 32.45
C LEU A 44 7.80 -22.90 32.03
N LEU A 45 6.86 -23.64 32.61
CA LEU A 45 5.45 -23.51 32.28
C LEU A 45 4.87 -22.22 32.89
N PRO A 46 4.15 -21.42 32.09
CA PRO A 46 3.45 -20.26 32.59
C PRO A 46 2.38 -20.63 33.63
N PRO A 47 2.04 -19.70 34.54
CA PRO A 47 0.94 -19.87 35.49
C PRO A 47 -0.40 -20.09 34.78
N ASP A 48 -1.35 -20.76 35.44
CA ASP A 48 -2.62 -21.22 34.86
C ASP A 48 -3.65 -20.08 34.58
N GLU A 49 -3.30 -18.80 34.75
CA GLU A 49 -4.24 -17.68 34.55
C GLU A 49 -4.23 -17.16 33.11
N PRO A 50 -5.34 -17.30 32.35
CA PRO A 50 -5.41 -16.76 31.00
C PRO A 50 -5.69 -15.25 31.02
N GLY A 51 -4.84 -14.49 30.35
CA GLY A 51 -5.26 -13.22 29.76
C GLY A 51 -5.97 -13.50 28.44
N SER A 52 -7.25 -13.17 28.32
CA SER A 52 -7.95 -13.22 27.03
C SER A 52 -7.83 -11.87 26.32
N PRO A 53 -7.46 -11.83 25.03
CA PRO A 53 -7.62 -10.62 24.23
C PRO A 53 -9.12 -10.31 24.07
N THR A 54 -9.51 -9.03 24.14
CA THR A 54 -10.90 -8.65 23.86
C THR A 54 -11.11 -8.43 22.37
N PRO A 55 -12.30 -8.71 21.80
CA PRO A 55 -12.58 -8.52 20.37
C PRO A 55 -12.34 -7.10 19.85
N GLY A 56 -12.38 -6.08 20.72
CA GLY A 56 -12.01 -4.70 20.38
C GLY A 56 -10.51 -4.47 20.16
N ASP A 57 -9.67 -5.48 20.44
CA ASP A 57 -8.21 -5.41 20.32
C ASP A 57 -7.69 -5.81 18.92
N LEU A 58 -8.56 -6.30 18.02
CA LEU A 58 -8.19 -6.58 16.64
C LEU A 58 -7.97 -5.26 15.89
N PRO A 59 -6.74 -4.98 15.44
CA PRO A 59 -6.41 -3.70 14.84
C PRO A 59 -6.98 -3.64 13.42
N VAL A 60 -7.99 -2.79 13.21
CA VAL A 60 -8.33 -2.35 11.86
C VAL A 60 -8.01 -0.87 11.69
N GLN A 61 -7.07 -0.58 10.77
CA GLN A 61 -6.67 0.78 10.43
C GLN A 61 -7.12 1.08 9.01
N GLY A 62 -8.02 2.05 8.84
CA GLY A 62 -8.55 2.43 7.53
C GLY A 62 -9.28 1.29 6.80
N GLY A 63 -9.96 0.41 7.54
CA GLY A 63 -10.65 -0.77 6.99
C GLY A 63 -9.76 -2.00 6.75
N ARG A 64 -8.48 -1.95 7.13
CA ARG A 64 -7.48 -3.03 6.89
C ARG A 64 -7.06 -3.70 8.18
N THR A 65 -6.90 -5.02 8.17
CA THR A 65 -6.37 -5.76 9.33
C THR A 65 -4.83 -5.71 9.34
N LEU A 66 -4.24 -5.27 10.45
CA LEU A 66 -2.77 -5.20 10.58
C LEU A 66 -2.18 -6.59 10.91
N PRO A 67 -0.95 -6.91 10.49
CA PRO A 67 -0.18 -8.03 11.03
C PRO A 67 -0.11 -7.98 12.55
N ILE A 68 -0.29 -9.13 13.18
CA ILE A 68 -0.32 -9.28 14.64
C ILE A 68 0.91 -10.06 15.08
N PHE A 69 1.67 -9.49 16.00
CA PHE A 69 2.81 -10.13 16.63
C PHE A 69 2.46 -10.42 18.09
N VAL A 70 2.44 -11.70 18.45
CA VAL A 70 2.22 -12.16 19.82
C VAL A 70 3.57 -12.29 20.51
N MET A 71 3.80 -11.49 21.54
CA MET A 71 5.03 -11.49 22.34
C MET A 71 4.94 -12.58 23.41
N GLY A 72 5.78 -13.60 23.26
CA GLY A 72 5.77 -14.82 24.07
C GLY A 72 4.73 -15.83 23.61
N ALA A 73 5.01 -17.11 23.81
CA ALA A 73 4.04 -18.18 23.54
C ALA A 73 2.98 -18.32 24.65
N GLY A 74 3.38 -18.04 25.91
CA GLY A 74 2.54 -18.29 27.08
C GLY A 74 1.98 -19.71 27.07
N ARG A 75 0.69 -19.89 27.39
CA ARG A 75 0.00 -21.19 27.25
C ARG A 75 -0.75 -21.33 25.93
N GLY A 76 -0.54 -20.37 25.02
CA GLY A 76 -1.23 -20.27 23.74
C GLY A 76 -2.67 -19.77 23.84
N GLY A 77 -3.14 -19.31 25.01
CA GLY A 77 -4.51 -18.80 25.17
C GLY A 77 -4.81 -17.64 24.23
N VAL A 78 -3.94 -16.62 24.26
CA VAL A 78 -4.02 -15.45 23.38
C VAL A 78 -3.91 -15.84 21.90
N ALA A 79 -2.98 -16.74 21.55
CA ALA A 79 -2.81 -17.20 20.17
C ALA A 79 -4.06 -17.93 19.65
N ARG A 80 -4.66 -18.82 20.46
CA ARG A 80 -5.91 -19.51 20.12
C ARG A 80 -7.06 -18.54 19.92
N ASP A 81 -7.23 -17.58 20.82
CA ASP A 81 -8.29 -16.57 20.72
C ASP A 81 -8.12 -15.71 19.46
N LEU A 82 -6.90 -15.28 19.15
CA LEU A 82 -6.61 -14.53 17.92
C LEU A 82 -6.86 -15.37 16.66
N THR A 83 -6.38 -16.61 16.60
CA THR A 83 -6.65 -17.51 15.47
C THR A 83 -8.15 -17.71 15.25
N ARG A 84 -8.91 -17.92 16.34
CA ARG A 84 -10.37 -18.04 16.28
C ARG A 84 -11.02 -16.78 15.71
N LEU A 85 -10.63 -15.60 16.21
CA LEU A 85 -11.16 -14.32 15.73
C LEU A 85 -10.81 -14.06 14.25
N ILE A 86 -9.59 -14.36 13.84
CA ILE A 86 -9.13 -14.23 12.45
C ILE A 86 -9.97 -15.12 11.52
N ALA A 87 -10.28 -16.35 11.95
CA ALA A 87 -11.11 -17.28 11.19
C ALA A 87 -12.60 -16.87 11.18
N GLU A 88 -13.15 -16.47 12.32
CA GLU A 88 -14.56 -16.06 12.46
C GLU A 88 -14.91 -14.82 11.62
N HIS A 89 -13.96 -13.90 11.47
CA HIS A 89 -14.14 -12.64 10.74
C HIS A 89 -13.52 -12.64 9.34
N ASP A 90 -13.01 -13.78 8.87
CA ASP A 90 -12.33 -13.93 7.57
C ASP A 90 -11.28 -12.83 7.30
N LEU A 91 -10.46 -12.53 8.32
CA LEU A 91 -9.50 -11.44 8.24
C LEU A 91 -8.24 -11.87 7.48
N ASP A 92 -7.87 -11.14 6.44
CA ASP A 92 -6.59 -11.33 5.76
C ASP A 92 -5.44 -10.71 6.57
N THR A 93 -5.06 -11.38 7.67
CA THR A 93 -3.93 -10.98 8.52
C THR A 93 -3.07 -12.17 8.93
N ARG A 94 -1.78 -11.89 9.16
CA ARG A 94 -0.81 -12.86 9.66
C ARG A 94 -0.65 -12.69 11.17
N CYS A 95 -0.64 -13.83 11.87
CA CYS A 95 -0.31 -13.90 13.29
C CYS A 95 1.10 -14.49 13.44
N VAL A 96 2.04 -13.72 14.00
CA VAL A 96 3.43 -14.14 14.23
C VAL A 96 3.65 -14.29 15.72
N ILE A 97 3.90 -15.50 16.18
CA ILE A 97 4.24 -15.74 17.59
C ILE A 97 5.76 -15.61 17.72
N VAL A 98 6.19 -14.67 18.55
CA VAL A 98 7.60 -14.39 18.82
C VAL A 98 7.94 -14.97 20.19
N GLU A 99 8.81 -15.97 20.24
CA GLU A 99 9.25 -16.60 21.48
C GLU A 99 10.77 -16.71 21.48
N THR A 100 11.41 -16.12 22.49
CA THR A 100 12.88 -16.05 22.57
C THR A 100 13.51 -17.26 23.26
N ASP A 101 12.72 -18.06 23.97
CA ASP A 101 13.15 -19.28 24.65
C ASP A 101 12.48 -20.54 24.04
N PRO A 102 13.23 -21.29 23.19
CA PRO A 102 12.73 -22.55 22.62
C PRO A 102 12.30 -23.59 23.64
N LEU A 103 12.85 -23.60 24.86
CA LEU A 103 12.44 -24.54 25.90
C LEU A 103 11.06 -24.18 26.48
N ARG A 104 10.72 -22.89 26.58
CA ARG A 104 9.38 -22.44 26.98
C ARG A 104 8.33 -22.83 25.96
N MET A 105 8.61 -22.61 24.67
CA MET A 105 7.73 -23.05 23.58
C MET A 105 7.52 -24.57 23.62
N LEU A 106 8.60 -25.33 23.82
CA LEU A 106 8.51 -26.79 23.93
C LEU A 106 7.66 -27.22 25.13
N ALA A 107 7.83 -26.56 26.27
CA ALA A 107 7.08 -26.88 27.49
C ALA A 107 5.57 -26.71 27.28
N THR A 108 5.12 -25.59 26.68
CA THR A 108 3.69 -25.38 26.40
C THR A 108 3.16 -26.30 25.30
N LEU A 109 3.92 -26.57 24.23
CA LEU A 109 3.51 -27.52 23.18
C LEU A 109 3.24 -28.93 23.69
N LEU A 110 3.94 -29.35 24.75
CA LEU A 110 3.78 -30.67 25.35
C LEU A 110 2.65 -30.74 26.39
N ARG A 111 2.17 -29.59 26.89
CA ARG A 111 1.16 -29.53 27.96
C ARG A 111 -0.21 -29.06 27.46
N ASP A 112 -0.24 -28.05 26.61
CA ASP A 112 -1.45 -27.36 26.18
C ASP A 112 -1.84 -27.76 24.74
N ASP A 113 -3.11 -27.60 24.38
CA ASP A 113 -3.57 -27.89 23.02
C ASP A 113 -3.25 -26.72 22.07
N TRP A 114 -2.27 -26.92 21.21
CA TRP A 114 -1.87 -25.98 20.16
C TRP A 114 -2.44 -26.33 18.78
N SER A 115 -3.22 -27.41 18.65
CA SER A 115 -3.70 -27.91 17.36
C SER A 115 -4.42 -26.86 16.52
N PRO A 116 -5.32 -26.00 17.08
CA PRO A 116 -5.99 -24.96 16.29
C PRO A 116 -5.02 -23.91 15.72
N VAL A 117 -4.02 -23.53 16.51
CA VAL A 117 -3.02 -22.51 16.12
C VAL A 117 -2.05 -23.07 15.08
N LEU A 118 -1.66 -24.35 15.23
CA LEU A 118 -0.78 -25.05 14.30
C LEU A 118 -1.47 -25.35 12.96
N ALA A 119 -2.78 -25.58 12.97
CA ALA A 119 -3.57 -25.82 11.76
C ALA A 119 -3.84 -24.54 10.95
N GLU A 120 -3.74 -23.36 11.55
CA GLU A 120 -3.98 -22.09 10.87
C GLU A 120 -2.79 -21.70 9.97
N ASP A 121 -3.06 -21.62 8.66
CA ASP A 121 -2.08 -21.31 7.62
C ASP A 121 -1.56 -19.87 7.65
N ARG A 122 -2.23 -18.96 8.36
CA ARG A 122 -1.76 -17.57 8.57
C ARG A 122 -0.87 -17.42 9.80
N THR A 123 -0.78 -18.44 10.66
CA THR A 123 0.09 -18.40 11.85
C THR A 123 1.54 -18.75 11.50
N ARG A 124 2.49 -17.93 11.96
CA ARG A 124 3.94 -18.12 11.85
C ARG A 124 4.59 -18.10 13.24
N PHE A 125 5.78 -18.70 13.35
CA PHE A 125 6.55 -18.79 14.59
C PHE A 125 7.96 -18.26 14.34
N ALA A 126 8.33 -17.21 15.07
CA ALA A 126 9.69 -16.71 15.18
C ALA A 126 10.23 -17.18 16.53
N LEU A 127 11.06 -18.23 16.49
CA LEU A 127 11.54 -18.93 17.68
C LEU A 127 13.07 -18.83 17.80
N GLY A 128 13.54 -18.26 18.91
CA GLY A 128 14.97 -18.19 19.24
C GLY A 128 15.39 -16.85 19.85
N SER A 129 16.55 -16.84 20.51
CA SER A 129 17.09 -15.65 21.18
C SER A 129 17.51 -14.53 20.22
N ASP A 130 17.76 -14.86 18.95
CA ASP A 130 17.99 -13.90 17.87
C ASP A 130 16.65 -13.57 17.19
N ILE A 131 16.02 -12.47 17.64
CA ILE A 131 14.74 -11.99 17.10
C ILE A 131 14.83 -11.68 15.60
N PRO A 132 15.82 -10.91 15.10
CA PRO A 132 15.99 -10.69 13.65
C PRO A 132 16.06 -11.97 12.83
N ALA A 133 16.92 -12.92 13.21
CA ALA A 133 17.10 -14.16 12.45
C ALA A 133 15.83 -15.03 12.47
N SER A 134 15.17 -15.14 13.62
CA SER A 134 13.95 -15.94 13.76
C SER A 134 12.76 -15.33 13.01
N LEU A 135 12.64 -14.00 12.95
CA LEU A 135 11.63 -13.32 12.14
C LEU A 135 11.87 -13.53 10.63
N GLN A 136 13.13 -13.45 10.18
CA GLN A 136 13.48 -13.70 8.79
C GLN A 136 13.18 -15.14 8.37
N GLU A 137 13.33 -16.11 9.27
CA GLU A 137 12.92 -17.49 9.01
C GLU A 137 11.40 -17.68 8.98
N ALA A 138 10.68 -16.93 9.83
CA ALA A 138 9.23 -17.05 9.98
C ALA A 138 8.43 -16.39 8.85
N LEU A 139 9.00 -15.38 8.20
CA LEU A 139 8.32 -14.52 7.22
C LEU A 139 9.02 -14.57 5.85
N PRO A 140 8.34 -14.18 4.75
CA PRO A 140 8.96 -14.17 3.41
C PRO A 140 10.18 -13.23 3.34
N GLU A 141 11.15 -13.56 2.48
CA GLU A 141 12.41 -12.78 2.32
C GLU A 141 12.19 -11.31 1.94
N GLU A 142 11.08 -11.00 1.26
CA GLU A 142 10.74 -9.64 0.82
C GLU A 142 10.19 -8.74 1.94
N SER A 143 9.90 -9.29 3.12
CA SER A 143 9.37 -8.54 4.26
C SER A 143 10.48 -8.13 5.24
N ASP A 144 10.41 -6.90 5.75
CA ASP A 144 11.29 -6.43 6.84
C ASP A 144 10.45 -6.01 8.05
N PRO A 145 10.01 -6.98 8.87
CA PRO A 145 9.08 -6.74 9.97
C PRO A 145 9.66 -5.85 11.08
N LEU A 146 10.99 -5.72 11.17
CA LEU A 146 11.66 -4.88 12.17
C LEU A 146 11.74 -3.41 11.76
N LEU A 147 11.67 -3.11 10.45
CA LEU A 147 11.56 -1.74 9.97
C LEU A 147 10.15 -1.17 10.15
N GLU A 148 9.10 -1.99 10.02
CA GLU A 148 7.72 -1.50 10.12
C GLU A 148 7.43 -0.68 11.39
N PRO A 149 7.68 -1.17 12.62
CA PRO A 149 7.33 -0.43 13.84
C PRO A 149 7.93 0.98 13.93
N VAL A 150 9.03 1.24 13.21
CA VAL A 150 9.73 2.54 13.19
C VAL A 150 9.26 3.41 12.03
N LEU A 151 8.88 2.81 10.91
CA LEU A 151 8.46 3.53 9.70
C LEU A 151 6.95 3.80 9.66
N SER A 152 6.14 2.96 10.31
CA SER A 152 4.68 3.03 10.28
C SER A 152 4.07 2.29 11.48
N PRO A 153 2.92 2.71 12.02
CA PRO A 153 2.16 1.92 13.01
C PRO A 153 1.48 0.68 12.37
N ALA A 154 2.04 0.11 11.31
CA ALA A 154 1.43 -0.93 10.48
C ALA A 154 1.57 -2.35 11.05
N ILE A 155 1.94 -2.51 12.32
CA ILE A 155 1.90 -3.79 13.03
C ILE A 155 1.27 -3.62 14.41
N ARG A 156 0.67 -4.69 14.93
CA ARG A 156 0.15 -4.74 16.29
C ARG A 156 0.96 -5.70 17.13
N LEU A 157 1.44 -5.21 18.26
CA LEU A 157 2.05 -6.04 19.31
C LEU A 157 0.96 -6.43 20.31
N VAL A 158 0.80 -7.72 20.54
CA VAL A 158 -0.11 -8.31 21.53
C VAL A 158 0.73 -9.13 22.50
N ARG A 159 0.44 -9.03 23.80
CA ARG A 159 1.16 -9.77 24.84
C ARG A 159 0.47 -11.11 25.07
N SER A 160 1.25 -12.16 25.30
CA SER A 160 0.70 -13.45 25.69
C SER A 160 0.12 -13.43 27.12
N ASP A 161 -0.43 -14.56 27.54
CA ASP A 161 -0.93 -14.83 28.89
C ASP A 161 0.18 -14.91 29.95
N GLU A 162 1.46 -14.98 29.56
CA GLU A 162 2.61 -14.83 30.48
C GLU A 162 3.15 -13.39 30.45
N LEU A 163 2.44 -12.47 31.10
CA LEU A 163 2.70 -11.03 30.96
C LEU A 163 4.17 -10.60 31.24
N PRO A 164 4.86 -11.07 32.30
CA PRO A 164 6.25 -10.67 32.54
C PRO A 164 7.20 -11.03 31.40
N HIS A 165 7.13 -12.28 30.91
CA HIS A 165 7.94 -12.77 29.80
C HIS A 165 7.57 -12.07 28.48
N ALA A 166 6.28 -11.87 28.23
CA ALA A 166 5.78 -11.14 27.07
C ALA A 166 6.31 -9.70 27.02
N LEU A 167 6.41 -9.02 28.17
CA LEU A 167 6.97 -7.67 28.27
C LEU A 167 8.47 -7.63 28.00
N GLU A 168 9.22 -8.64 28.45
CA GLU A 168 10.64 -8.78 28.15
C GLU A 168 10.86 -8.93 26.64
N ILE A 169 10.12 -9.83 25.99
CA ILE A 169 10.16 -10.02 24.53
C ILE A 169 9.74 -8.75 23.80
N GLU A 170 8.69 -8.05 24.24
CA GLU A 170 8.26 -6.79 23.60
C GLU A 170 9.36 -5.72 23.67
N ASN A 171 10.04 -5.58 24.81
CA ASN A 171 11.14 -4.63 24.97
C ASN A 171 12.34 -4.99 24.10
N ASP A 172 12.69 -6.27 24.03
CA ASP A 172 13.76 -6.77 23.18
C ASP A 172 13.43 -6.54 21.70
N PHE A 173 12.22 -6.90 21.26
CA PHE A 173 11.73 -6.65 19.91
C PHE A 173 11.82 -5.17 19.54
N ARG A 174 11.36 -4.27 20.42
CA ARG A 174 11.43 -2.81 20.18
C ARG A 174 12.88 -2.32 20.10
N ARG A 175 13.78 -2.84 20.92
CA ARG A 175 15.21 -2.48 20.90
C ARG A 175 15.86 -2.94 19.59
N GLU A 176 15.62 -4.17 19.18
CA GLU A 176 16.14 -4.70 17.90
C GLU A 176 15.55 -3.95 16.70
N ALA A 177 14.26 -3.64 16.71
CA ALA A 177 13.62 -2.83 15.65
C ALA A 177 14.28 -1.44 15.52
N LEU A 178 14.57 -0.77 16.63
CA LEU A 178 15.26 0.52 16.63
C LEU A 178 16.70 0.42 16.11
N ALA A 179 17.46 -0.58 16.57
CA ALA A 179 18.83 -0.82 16.12
C ALA A 179 18.88 -1.15 14.63
N HIS A 180 17.98 -2.02 14.16
CA HIS A 180 17.85 -2.39 12.75
C HIS A 180 17.48 -1.19 11.87
N ALA A 181 16.54 -0.36 12.32
CA ALA A 181 16.17 0.87 11.61
C ALA A 181 17.32 1.89 11.53
N GLU A 182 18.12 2.05 12.58
CA GLU A 182 19.30 2.93 12.52
C GLU A 182 20.40 2.36 11.64
N GLY A 183 20.61 1.04 11.65
CA GLY A 183 21.51 0.36 10.73
C GLY A 183 21.09 0.53 9.27
N PHE A 184 19.79 0.40 8.99
CA PHE A 184 19.22 0.69 7.67
C PHE A 184 19.45 2.16 7.27
N ARG A 185 19.12 3.12 8.14
CA ARG A 185 19.37 4.56 7.88
C ARG A 185 20.84 4.86 7.64
N THR A 186 21.75 4.19 8.34
CA THR A 186 23.19 4.36 8.16
C THR A 186 23.62 3.89 6.77
N ARG A 187 23.18 2.69 6.34
CA ARG A 187 23.42 2.20 4.98
C ARG A 187 22.85 3.14 3.92
N CYS A 188 21.66 3.67 4.15
CA CYS A 188 21.04 4.68 3.28
C CYS A 188 21.91 5.93 3.16
N ARG A 189 22.40 6.49 4.27
CA ARG A 189 23.30 7.67 4.27
C ARG A 189 24.61 7.40 3.54
N GLU A 190 25.21 6.22 3.75
CA GLU A 190 26.44 5.82 3.07
C GLU A 190 26.26 5.71 1.56
N GLN A 191 25.13 5.16 1.11
CA GLN A 191 24.79 5.06 -0.31
C GLN A 191 24.62 6.44 -0.94
N THR A 192 23.89 7.35 -0.26
CA THR A 192 23.77 8.76 -0.70
C THR A 192 25.14 9.43 -0.81
N ALA A 193 25.98 9.32 0.24
CA ALA A 193 27.30 9.95 0.26
C ALA A 193 28.22 9.42 -0.86
N LYS A 194 28.19 8.12 -1.14
CA LYS A 194 28.93 7.52 -2.27
C LYS A 194 28.48 8.10 -3.62
N ARG A 195 27.19 8.38 -3.76
CA ARG A 195 26.63 8.95 -5.00
C ARG A 195 27.00 10.42 -5.15
N ASP A 196 26.88 11.20 -4.09
CA ASP A 196 27.21 12.63 -4.11
C ASP A 196 28.71 12.87 -4.38
N ALA A 197 29.56 11.97 -3.88
CA ALA A 197 31.00 11.99 -4.16
C ALA A 197 31.36 11.62 -5.61
N ALA A 198 30.45 11.02 -6.38
CA ALA A 198 30.72 10.56 -7.75
C ALA A 198 30.74 11.69 -8.78
N ASP A 199 30.36 12.92 -8.41
CA ASP A 199 30.50 14.17 -9.19
C ASP A 199 30.02 14.13 -10.65
N THR A 200 29.12 13.20 -10.99
CA THR A 200 28.55 13.08 -12.34
C THR A 200 27.43 14.10 -12.49
N PRO A 201 27.57 15.10 -13.39
CA PRO A 201 26.50 16.05 -13.66
C PRO A 201 25.21 15.32 -14.06
N LEU A 202 24.06 15.82 -13.57
CA LEU A 202 22.75 15.26 -13.93
C LEU A 202 22.50 15.29 -15.46
N SER A 203 23.11 16.25 -16.16
CA SER A 203 23.06 16.40 -17.61
C SER A 203 23.89 15.33 -18.31
N GLY A 204 23.24 14.44 -19.07
CA GLY A 204 23.90 13.48 -19.95
C GLY A 204 24.08 12.06 -19.37
N ARG A 205 23.69 11.82 -18.12
CA ARG A 205 23.65 10.47 -17.54
C ARG A 205 22.26 9.84 -17.68
N ARG A 206 22.23 8.52 -17.85
CA ARG A 206 21.00 7.72 -17.73
C ARG A 206 20.49 7.80 -16.29
N TRP A 207 19.22 8.17 -16.10
CA TRP A 207 18.61 8.26 -14.77
C TRP A 207 17.85 6.97 -14.47
N ARG A 208 17.96 6.49 -13.23
CA ARG A 208 17.05 5.48 -12.67
C ARG A 208 15.83 6.18 -12.10
N ILE A 209 14.69 6.00 -12.74
CA ILE A 209 13.41 6.59 -12.34
C ILE A 209 12.54 5.48 -11.77
N TRP A 210 12.13 5.64 -10.53
CA TRP A 210 11.36 4.61 -9.82
C TRP A 210 9.97 5.09 -9.45
N SER A 211 8.99 4.19 -9.56
CA SER A 211 7.64 4.41 -9.09
C SER A 211 7.11 3.16 -8.39
N SER A 212 6.33 3.37 -7.34
CA SER A 212 5.54 2.32 -6.73
C SER A 212 4.05 2.62 -6.89
N VAL A 213 3.30 1.66 -7.43
CA VAL A 213 1.87 1.81 -7.68
C VAL A 213 1.06 0.69 -7.04
N GLY A 214 -0.10 1.05 -6.50
CA GLY A 214 -0.99 0.09 -5.86
C GLY A 214 -1.63 -0.88 -6.88
N ALA A 215 -1.68 -2.16 -6.53
CA ALA A 215 -2.39 -3.19 -7.30
C ALA A 215 -3.93 -2.97 -7.31
N GLY A 216 -4.48 -2.09 -6.48
CA GLY A 216 -5.90 -1.72 -6.53
C GLY A 216 -6.22 -0.58 -7.51
N THR A 217 -5.23 0.20 -7.95
CA THR A 217 -5.47 1.45 -8.66
C THR A 217 -5.23 1.29 -10.16
N SER A 218 -6.28 1.02 -10.95
CA SER A 218 -6.19 0.86 -12.41
C SER A 218 -5.50 2.05 -13.08
N ALA A 219 -5.78 3.28 -12.64
CA ALA A 219 -5.10 4.51 -13.06
C ALA A 219 -3.57 4.40 -12.98
N LEU A 220 -3.06 4.10 -11.79
CA LEU A 220 -1.62 4.14 -11.52
C LEU A 220 -0.88 2.96 -12.16
N LYS A 221 -1.54 1.80 -12.26
CA LYS A 221 -0.99 0.61 -12.95
C LYS A 221 -0.61 0.86 -14.40
N HIS A 222 -1.30 1.77 -15.09
CA HIS A 222 -1.04 2.05 -16.51
C HIS A 222 -0.27 3.35 -16.71
N LEU A 223 -0.54 4.38 -15.90
CA LEU A 223 0.14 5.67 -16.00
C LEU A 223 1.63 5.56 -15.69
N ALA A 224 2.01 4.89 -14.59
CA ALA A 224 3.42 4.81 -14.21
C ALA A 224 4.26 4.05 -15.26
N PRO A 225 3.86 2.84 -15.73
CA PRO A 225 4.63 2.17 -16.79
C PRO A 225 4.68 2.96 -18.09
N SER A 226 3.63 3.71 -18.44
CA SER A 226 3.62 4.52 -19.66
C SER A 226 4.65 5.66 -19.57
N ILE A 227 4.63 6.42 -18.47
CA ILE A 227 5.56 7.54 -18.23
C ILE A 227 7.00 7.04 -18.17
N LEU A 228 7.23 5.95 -17.43
CA LEU A 228 8.56 5.36 -17.32
C LEU A 228 9.03 4.71 -18.62
N GLY A 229 8.10 4.19 -19.44
CA GLY A 229 8.37 3.73 -20.79
C GLY A 229 8.77 4.86 -21.73
N ALA A 230 8.10 6.02 -21.65
CA ALA A 230 8.47 7.23 -22.39
C ALA A 230 9.84 7.77 -21.97
N ALA A 231 10.14 7.76 -20.67
CA ALA A 231 11.48 8.07 -20.17
C ALA A 231 12.53 7.07 -20.68
N GLY A 232 12.19 5.78 -20.74
CA GLY A 232 13.03 4.73 -21.33
C GLY A 232 13.38 5.00 -22.79
N ARG A 233 12.40 5.41 -23.61
CA ARG A 233 12.62 5.84 -25.01
C ARG A 233 13.56 7.05 -25.12
N SER A 234 13.62 7.88 -24.07
CA SER A 234 14.53 9.03 -23.97
C SER A 234 15.91 8.67 -23.38
N GLY A 235 16.20 7.37 -23.20
CA GLY A 235 17.50 6.88 -22.73
C GLY A 235 17.61 6.70 -21.21
N HIS A 236 16.51 6.85 -20.46
CA HIS A 236 16.49 6.61 -19.01
C HIS A 236 16.22 5.14 -18.66
N GLU A 237 16.26 4.80 -17.38
CA GLU A 237 15.85 3.50 -16.84
C GLU A 237 14.59 3.70 -16.01
N GLY A 238 13.48 3.11 -16.44
CA GLY A 238 12.20 3.19 -15.75
C GLY A 238 11.89 1.90 -15.01
N ILE A 239 11.61 1.99 -13.71
CA ILE A 239 11.33 0.84 -12.83
C ILE A 239 9.98 1.07 -12.16
N VAL A 240 9.02 0.17 -12.39
CA VAL A 240 7.71 0.19 -11.73
C VAL A 240 7.56 -1.02 -10.85
N ASP A 241 7.32 -0.78 -9.57
CA ASP A 241 6.86 -1.80 -8.63
C ASP A 241 5.35 -1.73 -8.49
N VAL A 242 4.68 -2.84 -8.80
CA VAL A 242 3.27 -3.01 -8.46
C VAL A 242 3.21 -3.62 -7.07
N THR A 243 2.79 -2.82 -6.10
CA THR A 243 2.61 -3.27 -4.73
C THR A 243 1.17 -3.61 -4.48
N ASP A 244 0.94 -4.81 -3.97
CA ASP A 244 -0.33 -5.12 -3.35
C ASP A 244 -0.46 -4.30 -2.06
N SER A 245 -1.37 -3.33 -2.06
CA SER A 245 -1.54 -2.46 -0.90
C SER A 245 -2.18 -3.19 0.29
N GLU A 246 -2.69 -4.40 0.07
CA GLU A 246 -3.24 -5.29 1.09
C GLU A 246 -2.15 -6.22 1.66
N ALA A 247 -0.99 -6.33 1.02
CA ALA A 247 0.09 -7.16 1.52
C ALA A 247 0.64 -6.63 2.87
N PRO A 248 0.94 -7.54 3.82
CA PRO A 248 1.55 -7.16 5.09
C PRO A 248 2.96 -6.60 4.85
N PHE A 249 3.40 -5.67 5.70
CA PHE A 249 4.75 -5.07 5.67
C PHE A 249 5.06 -4.22 4.42
N THR A 250 4.04 -3.70 3.74
CA THR A 250 4.19 -2.90 2.52
C THR A 250 5.14 -1.72 2.68
N SER A 251 5.11 -0.97 3.80
CA SER A 251 5.95 0.23 3.97
C SER A 251 7.43 -0.12 4.07
N SER A 252 7.75 -1.18 4.80
CA SER A 252 9.12 -1.69 4.93
C SER A 252 9.63 -2.29 3.61
N GLY A 253 8.78 -3.05 2.91
CA GLY A 253 9.11 -3.62 1.60
C GLY A 253 9.38 -2.54 0.56
N LEU A 254 8.54 -1.50 0.51
CA LEU A 254 8.77 -0.32 -0.32
C LEU A 254 10.10 0.36 0.01
N SER A 255 10.39 0.49 1.30
CA SER A 255 11.62 1.15 1.74
C SER A 255 12.87 0.39 1.28
N ARG A 256 12.82 -0.94 1.37
CA ARG A 256 13.90 -1.81 0.92
C ARG A 256 14.04 -1.80 -0.60
N ARG A 257 12.94 -1.91 -1.36
CA ARG A 257 12.98 -1.85 -2.83
C ARG A 257 13.57 -0.53 -3.32
N ALA A 258 13.17 0.59 -2.73
CA ALA A 258 13.75 1.89 -3.07
C ALA A 258 15.25 1.99 -2.72
N PHE A 259 15.71 1.36 -1.62
CA PHE A 259 17.13 1.27 -1.30
C PHE A 259 17.91 0.42 -2.32
N ASP A 260 17.34 -0.71 -2.72
CA ASP A 260 17.94 -1.63 -3.69
C ASP A 260 17.99 -1.02 -5.11
N VAL A 261 16.91 -0.34 -5.52
CA VAL A 261 16.81 0.38 -6.79
C VAL A 261 17.77 1.58 -6.82
N ASP A 262 17.88 2.29 -5.69
CA ASP A 262 18.63 3.53 -5.53
C ASP A 262 18.31 4.57 -6.62
N PRO A 263 17.07 5.08 -6.64
CA PRO A 263 16.60 5.93 -7.72
C PRO A 263 17.32 7.29 -7.74
N ASP A 264 17.48 7.81 -8.95
CA ASP A 264 17.88 9.18 -9.21
C ASP A 264 16.71 10.16 -9.12
N LEU A 265 15.53 9.67 -9.47
CA LEU A 265 14.27 10.41 -9.50
C LEU A 265 13.14 9.45 -9.09
N VAL A 266 12.18 9.96 -8.31
CA VAL A 266 10.94 9.21 -8.05
C VAL A 266 9.76 9.81 -8.78
N LEU A 267 8.93 8.93 -9.33
CA LEU A 267 7.62 9.26 -9.85
C LEU A 267 6.58 8.81 -8.83
N SER A 268 5.90 9.79 -8.25
CA SER A 268 4.85 9.59 -7.25
C SER A 268 3.53 10.13 -7.76
N PHE A 269 2.43 9.59 -7.22
CA PHE A 269 1.08 10.05 -7.50
C PHE A 269 0.47 10.53 -6.20
N LEU A 270 -0.02 11.76 -6.21
CA LEU A 270 -0.79 12.38 -5.13
C LEU A 270 -0.04 12.63 -3.80
N LYS A 271 1.20 12.15 -3.66
CA LYS A 271 2.03 12.27 -2.45
C LYS A 271 3.46 12.71 -2.79
N PRO A 272 4.17 13.44 -1.92
CA PRO A 272 5.58 13.82 -2.14
C PRO A 272 6.45 12.63 -2.50
N GLY A 273 7.46 12.84 -3.36
CA GLY A 273 8.35 11.77 -3.79
C GLY A 273 9.06 11.10 -2.61
N ARG A 274 9.43 11.88 -1.60
CA ARG A 274 10.06 11.37 -0.37
C ARG A 274 9.18 10.45 0.47
N THR A 275 7.88 10.32 0.19
CA THR A 275 7.05 9.27 0.82
C THR A 275 7.41 7.87 0.32
N LEU A 276 7.96 7.78 -0.89
CA LEU A 276 8.44 6.53 -1.48
C LEU A 276 9.87 6.18 -1.02
N ALA A 277 10.71 7.18 -0.75
CA ALA A 277 12.04 6.98 -0.15
C ALA A 277 12.32 7.96 1.01
N PRO A 278 11.74 7.73 2.20
CA PRO A 278 11.83 8.65 3.34
C PRO A 278 13.24 8.96 3.85
N TRP A 279 14.23 8.12 3.56
CA TRP A 279 15.64 8.39 3.92
C TRP A 279 16.35 9.33 2.94
N ARG A 280 15.80 9.58 1.74
CA ARG A 280 16.39 10.43 0.70
C ARG A 280 15.69 11.80 0.64
N ARG A 281 16.01 12.67 1.60
CA ARG A 281 15.49 14.05 1.62
C ARG A 281 15.98 14.91 0.46
N ASP A 282 17.12 14.54 -0.12
CA ASP A 282 17.78 15.19 -1.25
C ASP A 282 17.19 14.81 -2.62
N MET A 283 16.41 13.74 -2.69
CA MET A 283 16.03 13.14 -3.95
C MET A 283 14.89 13.91 -4.63
N PRO A 284 15.04 14.25 -5.92
CA PRO A 284 13.98 14.89 -6.67
C PRO A 284 12.81 13.94 -6.87
N GLY A 285 11.60 14.51 -6.83
CA GLY A 285 10.35 13.80 -7.09
C GLY A 285 9.53 14.51 -8.17
N ILE A 286 8.92 13.76 -9.06
CA ILE A 286 7.80 14.22 -9.88
C ILE A 286 6.53 13.70 -9.22
N VAL A 287 5.66 14.62 -8.81
CA VAL A 287 4.39 14.28 -8.15
C VAL A 287 3.24 14.63 -9.08
N LEU A 288 2.56 13.60 -9.57
CA LEU A 288 1.41 13.76 -10.45
C LEU A 288 0.13 13.82 -9.63
N VAL A 289 -0.63 14.91 -9.80
CA VAL A 289 -1.87 15.16 -9.06
C VAL A 289 -3.05 15.15 -10.03
N SER A 290 -3.81 14.05 -9.98
CA SER A 290 -4.96 13.80 -10.85
C SER A 290 -6.31 13.94 -10.14
N SER A 291 -6.31 14.22 -8.84
CA SER A 291 -7.48 14.14 -7.98
C SER A 291 -7.60 15.38 -7.13
N ASN A 292 -8.83 15.71 -6.75
CA ASN A 292 -9.12 16.88 -5.92
C ASN A 292 -8.31 16.81 -4.61
N PRO A 293 -7.57 17.88 -4.25
CA PRO A 293 -6.75 17.93 -3.04
C PRO A 293 -7.53 17.68 -1.75
N ASP A 294 -8.83 17.98 -1.69
CA ASP A 294 -9.68 17.78 -0.51
C ASP A 294 -9.94 16.29 -0.20
N LEU A 295 -9.70 15.40 -1.16
CA LEU A 295 -9.85 13.95 -0.96
C LEU A 295 -8.65 13.32 -0.25
N LEU A 296 -7.60 14.10 0.00
CA LEU A 296 -6.35 13.61 0.56
C LEU A 296 -5.88 14.52 1.69
N PRO A 297 -5.15 13.96 2.68
CA PRO A 297 -4.59 14.76 3.75
C PRO A 297 -3.33 15.51 3.27
N ILE A 298 -3.38 16.22 2.15
CA ILE A 298 -2.19 16.84 1.53
C ILE A 298 -1.47 17.83 2.44
N ARG A 299 -2.19 18.42 3.40
CA ARG A 299 -1.64 19.34 4.41
C ARG A 299 -0.78 18.63 5.46
N THR A 300 -0.89 17.31 5.62
CA THR A 300 -0.08 16.53 6.57
C THR A 300 1.20 16.00 5.95
N PHE A 301 1.37 16.14 4.63
CA PHE A 301 2.59 15.78 3.94
C PHE A 301 3.61 16.92 4.03
N GLU A 302 4.88 16.60 4.30
CA GLU A 302 5.94 17.62 4.40
C GLU A 302 6.54 17.99 3.01
N TRP A 303 5.89 18.78 2.19
CA TRP A 303 6.39 19.09 0.83
C TRP A 303 7.82 19.65 0.81
N SER A 304 8.55 19.41 -0.29
CA SER A 304 9.94 19.84 -0.50
C SER A 304 10.09 20.66 -1.78
N ASP A 305 11.11 21.52 -1.85
CA ASP A 305 11.53 22.21 -3.08
C ASP A 305 12.10 21.25 -4.15
N ARG A 306 12.31 19.99 -3.77
CA ARG A 306 12.70 18.90 -4.66
C ARG A 306 11.50 18.18 -5.30
N ASP A 307 10.28 18.47 -4.87
CA ASP A 307 9.06 17.93 -5.46
C ASP A 307 8.56 18.84 -6.59
N LEU A 308 8.71 18.40 -7.84
CA LEU A 308 8.00 19.00 -8.97
C LEU A 308 6.56 18.48 -8.97
N VAL A 309 5.63 19.30 -8.50
CA VAL A 309 4.20 18.97 -8.49
C VAL A 309 3.57 19.35 -9.82
N VAL A 310 3.00 18.35 -10.49
CA VAL A 310 2.31 18.52 -11.78
C VAL A 310 0.81 18.30 -11.56
N LEU A 311 0.03 19.36 -11.80
CA LEU A 311 -1.41 19.36 -11.59
C LEU A 311 -2.13 19.10 -12.90
N ALA A 312 -3.01 18.10 -12.90
CA ALA A 312 -3.89 17.80 -14.03
C ALA A 312 -4.96 18.87 -14.26
N ASP A 313 -5.36 19.56 -13.18
CA ASP A 313 -6.44 20.54 -13.16
C ASP A 313 -5.93 21.88 -12.60
N PRO A 314 -6.07 22.99 -13.35
CA PRO A 314 -5.68 24.32 -12.86
C PRO A 314 -6.38 24.73 -11.55
N SER A 315 -7.60 24.24 -11.29
CA SER A 315 -8.34 24.56 -10.06
C SER A 315 -7.66 24.07 -8.78
N PHE A 316 -6.72 23.12 -8.87
CA PHE A 316 -5.99 22.61 -7.70
C PHE A 316 -4.82 23.52 -7.31
N GLU A 317 -4.38 24.40 -8.21
CA GLU A 317 -3.20 25.25 -8.04
C GLU A 317 -3.21 26.11 -6.76
N PRO A 318 -4.32 26.81 -6.41
CA PRO A 318 -4.35 27.63 -5.19
C PRO A 318 -4.00 26.83 -3.94
N THR A 319 -4.54 25.61 -3.80
CA THR A 319 -4.32 24.76 -2.62
C THR A 319 -2.85 24.35 -2.47
N TYR A 320 -2.15 24.07 -3.58
CA TYR A 320 -0.72 23.73 -3.52
C TYR A 320 0.16 24.96 -3.28
N ARG A 321 -0.21 26.12 -3.84
CA ARG A 321 0.48 27.39 -3.56
C ARG A 321 0.37 27.80 -2.08
N GLU A 322 -0.77 27.56 -1.44
CA GLU A 322 -0.95 27.76 0.01
C GLU A 322 0.02 26.89 0.85
N LEU A 323 0.44 25.74 0.32
CA LEU A 323 1.40 24.85 0.94
C LEU A 323 2.87 25.26 0.67
N GLY A 324 3.10 26.36 -0.04
CA GLY A 324 4.43 26.80 -0.44
C GLY A 324 5.03 25.98 -1.58
N VAL A 325 4.21 25.23 -2.31
CA VAL A 325 4.61 24.48 -3.51
C VAL A 325 4.39 25.36 -4.73
N ASP A 326 5.32 25.32 -5.68
CA ASP A 326 5.18 25.95 -7.00
C ASP A 326 4.79 24.90 -8.05
N PRO A 327 3.50 24.62 -8.26
CA PRO A 327 3.06 23.57 -9.16
C PRO A 327 3.14 24.01 -10.63
N VAL A 328 3.33 23.03 -11.51
CA VAL A 328 3.14 23.21 -12.95
C VAL A 328 1.81 22.59 -13.36
N VAL A 329 0.97 23.38 -14.02
CA VAL A 329 -0.28 22.86 -14.58
C VAL A 329 0.01 22.20 -15.94
N ARG A 330 -0.25 20.91 -16.02
CA ARG A 330 -0.21 20.12 -17.25
C ARG A 330 -1.35 19.12 -17.22
N PRO A 331 -2.24 19.10 -18.24
CA PRO A 331 -3.19 18.01 -18.40
C PRO A 331 -2.45 16.68 -18.30
N LEU A 332 -2.97 15.73 -17.52
CA LEU A 332 -2.39 14.38 -17.43
C LEU A 332 -2.64 13.65 -18.75
N ALA A 333 -1.75 13.91 -19.67
CA ALA A 333 -1.68 13.34 -21.00
C ALA A 333 -0.37 12.57 -21.05
N THR A 334 -0.42 11.28 -20.71
CA THR A 334 0.67 10.39 -21.11
C THR A 334 0.39 10.07 -22.57
N ASP A 335 1.05 10.83 -23.45
CA ASP A 335 0.93 10.81 -24.92
C ASP A 335 -0.27 11.59 -25.54
N ILE A 336 -0.58 12.80 -25.04
CA ILE A 336 -1.48 13.74 -25.76
C ILE A 336 -0.79 15.10 -25.90
N PRO A 337 -0.59 15.62 -27.12
CA PRO A 337 -0.25 17.02 -27.30
C PRO A 337 -1.43 17.91 -26.89
N ASP A 338 -1.13 19.11 -26.40
CA ASP A 338 -2.11 20.19 -26.26
C ASP A 338 -2.88 20.35 -27.58
N PRO A 339 -4.22 20.37 -27.60
CA PRO A 339 -5.01 20.63 -28.80
C PRO A 339 -4.55 21.88 -29.57
N ALA A 340 -4.04 22.90 -28.88
CA ALA A 340 -3.51 24.12 -29.51
C ALA A 340 -2.12 23.93 -30.15
N GLY A 341 -1.38 22.87 -29.79
CA GLY A 341 -0.08 22.50 -30.38
C GLY A 341 -0.16 21.39 -31.43
N LEU A 342 -1.37 20.91 -31.76
CA LEU A 342 -1.58 19.83 -32.73
C LEU A 342 -1.50 20.30 -34.19
N ASP A 343 -1.70 21.59 -34.45
CA ASP A 343 -1.68 22.17 -35.81
C ASP A 343 -0.25 22.22 -36.41
N GLU A 344 0.80 22.00 -35.61
CA GLU A 344 2.20 22.11 -36.02
C GLU A 344 2.88 20.75 -36.33
N ILE A 345 2.17 19.62 -36.19
CA ILE A 345 2.78 18.28 -36.32
C ILE A 345 2.40 17.64 -37.67
N GLU A 346 3.34 17.60 -38.62
CA GLU A 346 3.12 17.17 -40.01
C GLU A 346 2.76 15.67 -40.20
N SER A 347 2.90 14.82 -39.17
CA SER A 347 2.49 13.41 -39.19
C SER A 347 2.43 12.87 -37.76
N PRO A 348 1.29 12.44 -37.22
CA PRO A 348 1.23 11.98 -35.83
C PRO A 348 1.53 10.47 -35.72
N PRO A 349 2.58 10.05 -34.97
CA PRO A 349 2.64 8.73 -34.38
C PRO A 349 2.41 8.89 -32.86
N CYS A 350 1.18 8.76 -32.37
CA CYS A 350 0.95 8.91 -30.93
C CYS A 350 -0.13 7.96 -30.41
N ASP A 351 0.28 7.10 -29.46
CA ASP A 351 -0.59 6.15 -28.75
C ASP A 351 -1.13 6.82 -27.47
N VAL A 352 -2.20 7.61 -27.58
CA VAL A 352 -2.89 8.26 -26.45
C VAL A 352 -3.28 7.21 -25.41
N LEU A 353 -2.83 7.36 -24.17
CA LEU A 353 -3.28 6.53 -23.05
C LEU A 353 -4.25 7.31 -22.16
N ALA A 354 -5.52 6.88 -22.16
CA ALA A 354 -6.53 7.37 -21.24
C ALA A 354 -6.77 6.33 -20.13
N VAL A 355 -6.66 6.75 -18.87
CA VAL A 355 -6.84 5.83 -17.74
C VAL A 355 -7.83 6.38 -16.72
N GLY A 356 -8.77 5.54 -16.32
CA GLY A 356 -9.78 5.82 -15.30
C GLY A 356 -11.19 5.49 -15.76
N SER A 357 -12.04 5.07 -14.82
CA SER A 357 -13.46 4.79 -15.04
C SER A 357 -14.25 6.01 -15.52
N ILE A 358 -15.45 5.82 -16.08
CA ILE A 358 -16.34 6.97 -16.37
C ILE A 358 -17.35 7.18 -15.23
N PRO A 359 -17.15 8.19 -14.36
CA PRO A 359 -18.00 8.38 -13.19
C PRO A 359 -19.42 8.85 -13.57
N ASP A 360 -20.43 8.08 -13.25
CA ASP A 360 -21.85 8.48 -13.30
C ASP A 360 -22.25 9.21 -12.00
N ALA A 361 -23.14 10.21 -12.08
CA ALA A 361 -23.67 10.93 -10.92
C ALA A 361 -24.32 9.99 -9.88
N ARG A 362 -24.80 8.82 -10.30
CA ARG A 362 -25.31 7.78 -9.39
C ARG A 362 -24.26 7.24 -8.43
N HIS A 363 -22.96 7.37 -8.73
CA HIS A 363 -21.90 7.03 -7.76
C HIS A 363 -21.83 8.04 -6.60
N ALA A 364 -22.23 9.30 -6.82
CA ALA A 364 -22.32 10.31 -5.76
C ALA A 364 -23.64 10.18 -4.99
N ILE A 365 -24.71 9.77 -5.66
CA ILE A 365 -26.07 9.65 -5.12
C ILE A 365 -26.69 8.34 -5.62
N GLY A 366 -26.71 7.28 -4.80
CA GLY A 366 -27.15 5.94 -5.22
C GLY A 366 -28.56 5.92 -5.84
N ASP A 367 -29.56 6.47 -5.13
CA ASP A 367 -30.95 6.55 -5.58
C ASP A 367 -31.26 7.90 -6.25
N LEU A 368 -30.44 8.29 -7.23
CA LEU A 368 -30.64 9.55 -7.95
C LEU A 368 -31.88 9.47 -8.87
N PRO A 369 -32.90 10.34 -8.69
CA PRO A 369 -34.05 10.37 -9.58
C PRO A 369 -33.64 10.63 -11.04
N ARG A 370 -34.31 9.98 -11.98
CA ARG A 370 -33.95 10.04 -13.40
C ARG A 370 -33.98 11.47 -13.93
N GLU A 371 -34.97 12.26 -13.54
CA GLU A 371 -35.13 13.66 -13.95
C GLU A 371 -33.97 14.53 -13.45
N VAL A 372 -33.49 14.28 -12.22
CA VAL A 372 -32.34 14.99 -11.65
C VAL A 372 -31.06 14.57 -12.38
N HIS A 373 -30.89 13.28 -12.64
CA HIS A 373 -29.75 12.75 -13.38
C HIS A 373 -29.66 13.32 -14.81
N ASP A 374 -30.77 13.34 -15.54
CA ASP A 374 -30.81 13.90 -16.90
C ASP A 374 -30.51 15.41 -16.87
N ARG A 375 -31.02 16.16 -15.87
CA ARG A 375 -30.69 17.57 -15.71
C ARG A 375 -29.23 17.83 -15.35
N LEU A 376 -28.64 16.99 -14.50
CA LEU A 376 -27.22 17.05 -14.16
C LEU A 376 -26.32 16.75 -15.37
N ARG A 377 -26.75 15.86 -16.28
CA ARG A 377 -26.05 15.61 -17.54
C ARG A 377 -26.04 16.85 -18.43
N GLU A 378 -27.20 17.47 -18.65
CA GLU A 378 -27.33 18.70 -19.45
C GLU A 378 -26.47 19.83 -18.87
N LEU A 379 -26.52 20.01 -17.54
CA LEU A 379 -25.68 20.97 -16.85
C LEU A 379 -24.19 20.64 -16.95
N GLY A 380 -23.83 19.35 -16.96
CA GLY A 380 -22.48 18.89 -17.17
C GLY A 380 -21.94 19.30 -18.54
N GLU A 381 -22.76 19.22 -19.60
CA GLU A 381 -22.41 19.71 -20.94
C GLU A 381 -22.16 21.22 -20.93
N THR A 382 -23.09 22.00 -20.36
CA THR A 382 -22.93 23.45 -20.18
C THR A 382 -21.65 23.79 -19.40
N TRP A 383 -21.35 23.02 -18.36
CA TRP A 383 -20.15 23.25 -17.56
C TRP A 383 -18.86 23.00 -18.34
N MET A 384 -18.84 21.97 -19.19
CA MET A 384 -17.68 21.73 -20.05
C MET A 384 -17.40 22.89 -21.01
N GLU A 385 -18.44 23.59 -21.46
CA GLU A 385 -18.33 24.75 -22.35
C GLU A 385 -17.94 26.04 -21.61
N HIS A 386 -18.17 26.08 -20.29
CA HIS A 386 -17.88 27.21 -19.41
C HIS A 386 -17.07 26.79 -18.17
N PRO A 387 -15.80 26.38 -18.33
CA PRO A 387 -15.01 25.79 -17.25
C PRO A 387 -14.67 26.76 -16.11
N THR A 388 -14.86 28.07 -16.28
CA THR A 388 -14.64 29.10 -15.26
C THR A 388 -15.81 29.25 -14.29
N THR A 389 -16.99 28.71 -14.63
CA THR A 389 -18.17 28.75 -13.76
C THR A 389 -18.05 27.66 -12.70
N THR A 390 -18.38 27.97 -11.45
CA THR A 390 -18.36 26.97 -10.38
C THR A 390 -19.57 26.04 -10.47
N ALA A 391 -19.45 24.82 -9.92
CA ALA A 391 -20.58 23.90 -9.82
C ALA A 391 -21.77 24.53 -9.09
N MET A 392 -21.50 25.29 -8.02
CA MET A 392 -22.53 25.96 -7.23
C MET A 392 -23.28 27.02 -8.04
N GLU A 393 -22.57 27.87 -8.78
CA GLU A 393 -23.19 28.88 -9.64
C GLU A 393 -24.10 28.25 -10.71
N LEU A 394 -23.66 27.15 -11.34
CA LEU A 394 -24.49 26.43 -12.31
C LEU A 394 -25.73 25.82 -11.67
N LEU A 395 -25.57 25.18 -10.50
CA LEU A 395 -26.67 24.57 -9.76
C LEU A 395 -27.66 25.60 -9.18
N GLU A 396 -27.21 26.80 -8.86
CA GLU A 396 -28.06 27.90 -8.37
C GLU A 396 -28.80 28.61 -9.51
N SER A 397 -28.17 28.70 -10.68
CA SER A 397 -28.77 29.30 -11.87
C SER A 397 -29.90 28.44 -12.46
N GLU A 398 -29.91 27.16 -12.15
CA GLU A 398 -30.86 26.18 -12.70
C GLU A 398 -31.70 25.54 -11.59
N MET A 399 -33.03 25.64 -11.67
CA MET A 399 -33.93 25.00 -10.71
C MET A 399 -33.91 23.47 -10.86
N ILE A 400 -32.95 22.80 -10.24
CA ILE A 400 -32.94 21.33 -10.19
C ILE A 400 -34.03 20.85 -9.21
N PRO A 401 -34.98 20.01 -9.67
CA PRO A 401 -36.04 19.45 -8.83
C PRO A 401 -35.51 18.30 -7.97
N ALA A 402 -34.56 18.59 -7.09
CA ALA A 402 -33.92 17.62 -6.20
C ALA A 402 -34.51 17.69 -4.78
N PRO A 403 -34.80 16.53 -4.14
CA PRO A 403 -35.11 16.48 -2.71
C PRO A 403 -34.02 17.10 -1.84
N ASP A 404 -34.40 17.75 -0.74
CA ASP A 404 -33.44 18.42 0.15
C ASP A 404 -32.36 17.48 0.70
N ALA A 405 -32.68 16.19 0.88
CA ALA A 405 -31.76 15.18 1.34
C ALA A 405 -30.55 14.94 0.41
N ILE A 406 -30.68 15.20 -0.90
CA ILE A 406 -29.60 14.99 -1.88
C ILE A 406 -28.94 16.30 -2.32
N ARG A 407 -29.53 17.46 -2.02
CA ARG A 407 -28.99 18.80 -2.39
C ARG A 407 -27.52 19.00 -2.05
N PRO A 408 -27.01 18.64 -0.85
CA PRO A 408 -25.61 18.82 -0.51
C PRO A 408 -24.63 18.02 -1.38
N ARG A 409 -25.11 16.97 -2.05
CA ARG A 409 -24.30 16.09 -2.93
C ARG A 409 -24.40 16.45 -4.41
N LEU A 410 -25.30 17.36 -4.80
CA LEU A 410 -25.45 17.80 -6.19
C LEU A 410 -24.16 18.36 -6.81
N PRO A 411 -23.31 19.14 -6.10
CA PRO A 411 -22.06 19.63 -6.68
C PRO A 411 -21.10 18.50 -7.07
N LEU A 412 -20.98 17.47 -6.23
CA LEU A 412 -20.17 16.30 -6.52
C LEU A 412 -20.77 15.48 -7.67
N ALA A 413 -22.09 15.29 -7.68
CA ALA A 413 -22.79 14.58 -8.75
C ALA A 413 -22.63 15.28 -10.12
N LEU A 414 -22.75 16.61 -10.15
CA LEU A 414 -22.50 17.42 -11.34
C LEU A 414 -21.03 17.28 -11.81
N ALA A 415 -20.07 17.29 -10.89
CA ALA A 415 -18.66 17.08 -11.22
C ALA A 415 -18.40 15.70 -11.81
N TYR A 416 -19.11 14.66 -11.35
CA TYR A 416 -19.03 13.32 -11.91
C TYR A 416 -19.55 13.29 -13.35
N GLU A 417 -20.76 13.80 -13.63
CA GLU A 417 -21.27 13.84 -15.01
C GLU A 417 -20.40 14.67 -15.95
N ALA A 418 -19.97 15.87 -15.54
CA ALA A 418 -19.07 16.69 -16.35
C ALA A 418 -17.75 15.97 -16.66
N THR A 419 -17.18 15.26 -15.67
CA THR A 419 -15.96 14.46 -15.86
C THR A 419 -16.19 13.31 -16.83
N ARG A 420 -17.31 12.59 -16.69
CA ARG A 420 -17.70 11.51 -17.60
C ARG A 420 -17.84 12.00 -19.03
N LEU A 421 -18.61 13.07 -19.26
CA LEU A 421 -18.81 13.66 -20.57
C LEU A 421 -17.49 14.12 -21.19
N ARG A 422 -16.63 14.77 -20.40
CA ARG A 422 -15.31 15.26 -20.86
C ARG A 422 -14.43 14.10 -21.30
N ARG A 423 -14.38 13.01 -20.53
CA ARG A 423 -13.61 11.81 -20.85
C ARG A 423 -14.09 11.17 -22.15
N ILE A 424 -15.40 10.97 -22.28
CA ILE A 424 -16.01 10.39 -23.48
C ILE A 424 -15.72 11.26 -24.70
N ARG A 425 -16.03 12.55 -24.63
CA ARG A 425 -15.83 13.51 -25.73
C ARG A 425 -14.36 13.57 -26.15
N SER A 426 -13.42 13.58 -25.20
CA SER A 426 -11.99 13.60 -25.51
C SER A 426 -11.56 12.34 -26.26
N ALA A 427 -12.01 11.16 -25.83
CA ALA A 427 -11.73 9.91 -26.52
C ALA A 427 -12.28 9.91 -27.95
N LEU A 428 -13.51 10.39 -28.14
CA LEU A 428 -14.14 10.46 -29.46
C LEU A 428 -13.39 11.42 -30.39
N VAL A 429 -13.14 12.65 -29.95
CA VAL A 429 -12.45 13.68 -30.76
C VAL A 429 -11.05 13.21 -31.16
N LEU A 430 -10.30 12.59 -30.25
CA LEU A 430 -8.98 12.06 -30.56
C LEU A 430 -9.05 10.90 -31.56
N ALA A 431 -10.05 10.02 -31.45
CA ALA A 431 -10.18 8.89 -32.36
C ALA A 431 -10.59 9.35 -33.76
N GLU A 432 -11.50 10.32 -33.85
CA GLU A 432 -11.91 10.98 -35.09
C GLU A 432 -10.75 11.69 -35.78
N ALA A 433 -9.84 12.29 -35.01
CA ALA A 433 -8.61 12.89 -35.50
C ALA A 433 -7.53 11.86 -35.90
N GLY A 434 -7.81 10.55 -35.78
CA GLY A 434 -6.93 9.47 -36.23
C GLY A 434 -5.85 9.06 -35.22
N PHE A 435 -5.95 9.51 -33.95
CA PHE A 435 -5.05 9.07 -32.90
C PHE A 435 -5.30 7.61 -32.54
N ARG A 436 -4.23 6.88 -32.23
CA ARG A 436 -4.35 5.55 -31.64
C ARG A 436 -4.59 5.74 -30.14
N ILE A 437 -5.78 5.38 -29.66
CA ILE A 437 -6.13 5.54 -28.25
C ILE A 437 -6.20 4.18 -27.58
N ARG A 438 -5.58 4.07 -26.41
CA ARG A 438 -5.75 2.95 -25.47
C ARG A 438 -6.43 3.46 -24.20
N ILE A 439 -7.58 2.90 -23.90
CA ILE A 439 -8.43 3.27 -22.77
C ILE A 439 -8.44 2.12 -21.77
N HIS A 440 -8.03 2.40 -20.53
CA HIS A 440 -8.05 1.46 -19.41
C HIS A 440 -8.96 2.02 -18.31
N GLY A 441 -10.02 1.30 -17.95
CA GLY A 441 -11.09 1.77 -17.08
C GLY A 441 -12.08 0.67 -16.71
N ASP A 442 -13.31 1.03 -16.38
CA ASP A 442 -14.38 0.06 -16.17
C ASP A 442 -15.03 -0.36 -17.50
N GLU A 443 -15.78 -1.47 -17.46
CA GLU A 443 -16.53 -2.02 -18.61
C GLU A 443 -17.51 -0.99 -19.23
N ALA A 444 -17.93 0.03 -18.46
CA ALA A 444 -18.79 1.10 -18.94
C ALA A 444 -18.19 1.84 -20.16
N TRP A 445 -16.87 1.92 -20.27
CA TRP A 445 -16.21 2.43 -21.48
C TRP A 445 -16.57 1.63 -22.73
N ARG A 446 -16.57 0.29 -22.66
CA ARG A 446 -16.88 -0.55 -23.83
C ARG A 446 -18.25 -0.20 -24.40
N GLU A 447 -19.24 -0.05 -23.54
CA GLU A 447 -20.62 0.24 -23.94
C GLU A 447 -20.76 1.64 -24.54
N VAL A 448 -20.10 2.65 -23.96
CA VAL A 448 -20.20 4.03 -24.45
C VAL A 448 -19.49 4.23 -25.78
N LEU A 449 -18.40 3.50 -26.04
CA LEU A 449 -17.62 3.65 -27.27
C LEU A 449 -18.17 2.83 -28.45
N LYS A 450 -19.13 1.95 -28.22
CA LYS A 450 -19.71 1.07 -29.24
C LYS A 450 -20.38 1.89 -30.36
N GLY A 451 -20.03 1.59 -31.61
CA GLY A 451 -20.56 2.29 -32.78
C GLY A 451 -19.98 3.69 -33.00
N THR A 452 -18.88 4.05 -32.32
CA THR A 452 -18.21 5.36 -32.42
C THR A 452 -16.83 5.23 -33.07
N ALA A 453 -16.18 6.36 -33.38
CA ALA A 453 -14.81 6.36 -33.91
C ALA A 453 -13.78 5.73 -32.95
N ALA A 454 -14.06 5.72 -31.64
CA ALA A 454 -13.22 5.12 -30.61
C ALA A 454 -13.64 3.66 -30.28
N GLU A 455 -14.49 3.03 -31.10
CA GLU A 455 -14.83 1.62 -30.94
C GLU A 455 -13.57 0.76 -31.04
N GLY A 456 -13.37 -0.11 -30.04
CA GLY A 456 -12.17 -0.94 -29.94
C GLY A 456 -10.97 -0.30 -29.23
N CYS A 457 -11.08 0.95 -28.78
CA CYS A 457 -10.03 1.60 -27.97
C CYS A 457 -10.00 1.15 -26.50
N TRP A 458 -10.97 0.37 -26.01
CA TRP A 458 -11.00 -0.12 -24.63
C TRP A 458 -10.23 -1.43 -24.44
N HIS A 459 -9.38 -1.50 -23.41
CA HIS A 459 -8.41 -2.60 -23.19
C HIS A 459 -8.45 -3.25 -21.81
N GLY A 460 -9.52 -3.05 -21.03
CA GLY A 460 -9.53 -3.39 -19.61
C GLY A 460 -9.17 -2.14 -18.84
#